data_AF-A0A925LTG1-F1
#
_entry.id   AF-A0A925LTG1-F1
#
_cell.length_a   1.000
_cell.length_b   1.000
_cell.length_c   1.000
_cell.angle_alpha   90.00
_cell.angle_beta   90.00
_cell.angle_gamma   90.00
#
_symmetry.space_group_name_H-M   'P 1'
#
loop_
_entity.id
_entity.type
_entity.pdbx_description
1 polymer ?
#
loop_
_entity_poly.entity_id
_entity_poly.type
_entity_poly.pdbx_seq_one_letter_code
_entity_poly.pdbx_strand_id
1 'polypeptide(L)'
;MTLSTVSTIGSLNALAHVQGVRAKTPLYSTVTGHRENGLHLNAEYWFQNARQPVLFTDALNVMLKEHYDTFVEIGPHPVLVSGSEALFSQRDTDAVITPSMNRRDSEVTVFLQSLARLAARGLQPDVAKMFGSDCRYVRLPNYPWQHSRHWFESPTAADIRRGRFEHPCRSTDNSSENPWTKHSC
;
A
#
# COMPACT_ATOMS: atom_id res chain seq x y z
N MET A 1 -11.00 -12.66 57.78
CA MET A 1 -10.16 -12.48 56.58
C MET A 1 -10.77 -11.37 55.72
N THR A 2 -10.37 -10.13 55.97
CA THR A 2 -10.77 -8.95 55.17
C THR A 2 -9.65 -8.65 54.19
N LEU A 3 -9.77 -9.14 52.96
CA LEU A 3 -8.81 -8.87 51.89
C LEU A 3 -9.07 -7.46 51.33
N SER A 4 -8.17 -6.54 51.72
CA SER A 4 -7.62 -5.44 50.92
C SER A 4 -8.57 -4.69 49.96
N THR A 5 -9.24 -3.66 50.47
CA THR A 5 -9.98 -2.65 49.68
C THR A 5 -9.27 -1.30 49.61
N VAL A 6 -7.93 -1.26 49.68
CA VAL A 6 -7.19 0.00 49.87
C VAL A 6 -6.37 0.44 48.64
N SER A 7 -6.27 -0.35 47.57
CA SER A 7 -5.43 0.02 46.40
C SER A 7 -6.19 0.46 45.14
N THR A 8 -7.49 0.16 45.02
CA THR A 8 -8.29 0.53 43.82
C THR A 8 -8.75 1.99 43.85
N ILE A 9 -8.99 2.56 45.04
CA ILE A 9 -9.60 3.90 45.20
C ILE A 9 -8.64 5.04 44.82
N GLY A 10 -7.32 4.86 45.01
CA GLY A 10 -6.33 5.92 44.73
C GLY A 10 -6.13 6.20 43.23
N SER A 11 -6.16 5.15 42.39
CA SER A 11 -5.96 5.27 40.93
C SER A 11 -7.14 5.94 40.23
N LEU A 12 -8.38 5.65 40.67
CA LEU A 12 -9.57 6.22 40.05
C LEU A 12 -9.69 7.72 40.33
N ASN A 13 -9.28 8.17 41.52
CA ASN A 13 -9.31 9.59 41.87
C ASN A 13 -8.32 10.43 41.06
N ALA A 14 -7.13 9.90 40.73
CA ALA A 14 -6.13 10.61 39.93
C ALA A 14 -6.65 10.94 38.51
N LEU A 15 -7.50 10.07 37.95
CA LEU A 15 -8.08 10.22 36.61
C LEU A 15 -9.56 10.61 36.63
N ALA A 16 -10.13 10.98 37.79
CA ALA A 16 -11.57 11.24 37.92
C ALA A 16 -12.10 12.35 36.98
N HIS A 17 -11.23 13.26 36.55
CA HIS A 17 -11.55 14.34 35.62
C HIS A 17 -11.47 13.94 34.14
N VAL A 18 -10.92 12.75 33.84
CA VAL A 18 -10.76 12.26 32.47
C VAL A 18 -12.08 11.69 31.98
N GLN A 19 -12.56 12.24 30.86
CA GLN A 19 -13.74 11.74 30.16
C GLN A 19 -13.41 11.46 28.70
N GLY A 20 -13.91 10.33 28.22
CA GLY A 20 -13.85 9.97 26.82
C GLY A 20 -14.72 10.90 25.96
N VAL A 21 -14.30 11.11 24.73
CA VAL A 21 -15.08 11.83 23.72
C VAL A 21 -15.30 10.92 22.52
N ARG A 22 -16.29 11.23 21.70
CA ARG A 22 -16.57 10.44 20.50
C ARG A 22 -15.33 10.42 19.60
N ALA A 23 -14.85 9.22 19.29
CA ALA A 23 -13.71 9.02 18.42
C ALA A 23 -14.04 9.51 17.00
N LYS A 24 -13.17 10.35 16.44
CA LYS A 24 -13.30 10.86 15.06
C LYS A 24 -12.78 9.88 14.02
N THR A 25 -11.84 9.03 14.43
CA THR A 25 -11.32 7.89 13.67
C THR A 25 -11.81 6.60 14.32
N PRO A 26 -12.02 5.52 13.55
CA PRO A 26 -12.32 4.21 14.13
C PRO A 26 -11.29 3.83 15.21
N LEU A 27 -11.79 3.50 16.41
CA LEU A 27 -10.98 3.11 17.55
C LEU A 27 -11.26 1.63 17.83
N TYR A 28 -10.21 0.80 17.89
CA TYR A 28 -10.31 -0.59 18.30
C TYR A 28 -9.60 -0.70 19.65
N SER A 29 -10.34 -1.06 20.69
CA SER A 29 -9.76 -1.20 22.03
C SER A 29 -9.09 -2.56 22.15
N THR A 30 -7.86 -2.57 22.68
CA THR A 30 -7.16 -3.80 23.07
C THR A 30 -7.54 -4.28 24.47
N VAL A 31 -8.41 -3.56 25.18
CA VAL A 31 -9.01 -4.03 26.44
C VAL A 31 -10.22 -4.91 26.13
N THR A 32 -11.08 -4.46 25.21
CA THR A 32 -12.31 -5.16 24.84
C THR A 32 -12.14 -6.08 23.63
N GLY A 33 -11.14 -5.82 22.78
CA GLY A 33 -10.83 -6.60 21.57
C GLY A 33 -11.71 -6.26 20.36
N HIS A 34 -12.48 -5.17 20.42
CA HIS A 34 -13.42 -4.78 19.36
C HIS A 34 -13.46 -3.26 19.12
N ARG A 35 -14.22 -2.87 18.11
CA ARG A 35 -14.42 -1.47 17.72
C ARG A 35 -15.28 -0.73 18.74
N GLU A 36 -14.86 0.47 19.08
CA GLU A 36 -15.44 1.30 20.13
C GLU A 36 -15.71 2.73 19.64
N ASN A 37 -16.58 3.45 20.34
CA ASN A 37 -16.96 4.82 20.00
C ASN A 37 -16.18 5.90 20.78
N GLY A 38 -15.35 5.52 21.76
CA GLY A 38 -14.48 6.42 22.55
C GLY A 38 -15.14 7.11 23.75
N LEU A 39 -16.46 7.06 23.91
CA LEU A 39 -17.16 7.76 25.00
C LEU A 39 -16.88 7.15 26.39
N HIS A 40 -16.57 5.85 26.45
CA HIS A 40 -16.36 5.14 27.70
C HIS A 40 -14.91 5.23 28.24
N LEU A 41 -14.01 5.96 27.59
CA LEU A 41 -12.58 6.07 27.95
C LEU A 41 -12.36 6.98 29.18
N ASN A 42 -12.96 6.61 30.31
CA ASN A 42 -12.90 7.28 31.60
C ASN A 42 -11.84 6.64 32.52
N ALA A 43 -11.76 7.11 33.76
CA ALA A 43 -10.83 6.58 34.76
C ALA A 43 -10.88 5.04 34.92
N GLU A 44 -12.09 4.47 34.89
CA GLU A 44 -12.29 3.03 35.03
C GLU A 44 -11.72 2.27 33.83
N TYR A 45 -11.94 2.76 32.61
CA TYR A 45 -11.34 2.17 31.42
C TYR A 45 -9.81 2.19 31.49
N TRP A 46 -9.20 3.31 31.88
CA TRP A 46 -7.74 3.39 31.98
C TRP A 46 -7.17 2.48 33.07
N PHE A 47 -7.89 2.33 34.18
CA PHE A 47 -7.54 1.35 35.20
C PHE A 47 -7.61 -0.08 34.65
N GLN A 48 -8.68 -0.42 33.91
CA GLN A 48 -8.82 -1.71 33.25
C GLN A 48 -7.73 -1.94 32.20
N ASN A 49 -7.37 -0.94 31.40
CA ASN A 49 -6.30 -1.03 30.42
C ASN A 49 -4.95 -1.38 31.06
N ALA A 50 -4.68 -0.87 32.27
CA ALA A 50 -3.47 -1.18 33.01
C ALA A 50 -3.51 -2.54 33.74
N ARG A 51 -4.68 -3.19 33.85
CA ARG A 51 -4.87 -4.38 34.70
C ARG A 51 -5.34 -5.63 33.96
N GLN A 52 -6.06 -5.46 32.87
CA GLN A 52 -6.60 -6.55 32.08
C GLN A 52 -5.59 -6.97 30.99
N PRO A 53 -5.68 -8.20 30.48
CA PRO A 53 -4.87 -8.64 29.35
C PRO A 53 -5.05 -7.75 28.12
N VAL A 54 -3.96 -7.53 27.37
CA VAL A 54 -4.00 -6.78 26.11
C VAL A 54 -4.40 -7.72 24.97
N LEU A 55 -5.65 -7.62 24.53
CA LEU A 55 -6.26 -8.37 23.42
C LEU A 55 -5.87 -7.80 22.05
N PHE A 56 -4.56 -7.60 21.81
CA PHE A 56 -4.04 -6.99 20.59
C PHE A 56 -4.38 -7.80 19.34
N THR A 57 -4.16 -9.11 19.39
CA THR A 57 -4.46 -10.03 18.28
C THR A 57 -5.94 -10.05 17.92
N ASP A 58 -6.83 -9.95 18.91
CA ASP A 58 -8.27 -9.91 18.68
C ASP A 58 -8.68 -8.62 17.98
N ALA A 59 -8.20 -7.48 18.47
CA ALA A 59 -8.44 -6.18 17.83
C ALA A 59 -7.92 -6.17 16.38
N LEU A 60 -6.71 -6.69 16.13
CA LEU A 60 -6.13 -6.78 14.80
C LEU A 60 -6.94 -7.70 13.87
N ASN A 61 -7.44 -8.83 14.38
CA ASN A 61 -8.33 -9.72 13.63
C ASN A 61 -9.67 -9.06 13.26
N VAL A 62 -10.22 -8.22 14.14
CA VAL A 62 -11.42 -7.44 13.82
C VAL A 62 -11.11 -6.45 12.69
N MET A 63 -9.97 -5.76 12.73
CA MET A 63 -9.56 -4.84 11.66
C MET A 63 -9.38 -5.57 10.32
N LEU A 64 -8.74 -6.75 10.31
CA LEU A 64 -8.59 -7.56 9.09
C LEU A 64 -9.95 -7.98 8.52
N LYS A 65 -10.91 -8.37 9.37
CA LYS A 65 -12.29 -8.69 8.95
C LYS A 65 -13.03 -7.50 8.39
N GLU A 66 -12.72 -6.29 8.86
CA GLU A 66 -13.24 -5.02 8.32
C GLU A 66 -12.44 -4.51 7.10
N HIS A 67 -11.57 -5.36 6.52
CA HIS A 67 -10.78 -5.09 5.31
C HIS A 67 -9.69 -4.03 5.45
N TYR A 68 -9.21 -3.75 6.67
CA TYR A 68 -7.96 -3.01 6.83
C TYR A 68 -6.78 -3.94 6.52
N ASP A 69 -5.91 -3.53 5.59
CA ASP A 69 -4.77 -4.31 5.12
C ASP A 69 -3.41 -3.60 5.30
N THR A 70 -3.44 -2.36 5.80
CA THR A 70 -2.27 -1.50 5.87
C THR A 70 -2.17 -0.89 7.26
N PHE A 71 -1.09 -1.23 7.95
CA PHE A 71 -0.84 -0.84 9.34
C PHE A 71 0.47 -0.05 9.46
N VAL A 72 0.49 0.91 10.38
CA VAL A 72 1.68 1.67 10.73
C VAL A 72 1.88 1.59 12.24
N GLU A 73 3.04 1.10 12.66
CA GLU A 73 3.44 1.11 14.06
C GLU A 73 4.04 2.48 14.43
N ILE A 74 3.34 3.22 15.29
CA ILE A 74 3.75 4.54 15.75
C ILE A 74 4.52 4.39 17.06
N GLY A 75 5.83 4.60 17.03
CA GLY A 75 6.68 4.43 18.20
C GLY A 75 8.17 4.50 17.86
N PRO A 76 9.04 4.66 18.88
CA PRO A 76 10.50 4.86 18.70
C PRO A 76 11.24 3.60 18.23
N HIS A 77 10.63 2.42 18.31
CA HIS A 77 11.21 1.15 17.88
C HIS A 77 10.09 0.14 17.58
N PRO A 78 10.19 -0.66 16.50
CA PRO A 78 9.21 -1.68 16.18
C PRO A 78 9.21 -2.83 17.18
N VAL A 79 8.11 -3.01 17.90
CA VAL A 79 7.85 -4.15 18.78
C VAL A 79 6.66 -4.97 18.25
N LEU A 80 5.72 -4.35 17.53
CA LEU A 80 4.49 -4.99 17.05
C LEU A 80 4.64 -5.60 15.65
N VAL A 81 5.61 -5.16 14.84
CA VAL A 81 5.84 -5.64 13.46
C VAL A 81 5.86 -7.17 13.38
N SER A 82 6.77 -7.85 14.08
CA SER A 82 6.96 -9.30 13.95
C SER A 82 5.72 -10.09 14.37
N GLY A 83 5.06 -9.71 15.46
CA GLY A 83 3.83 -10.37 15.91
C GLY A 83 2.66 -10.19 14.94
N SER A 84 2.57 -9.01 14.33
CA SER A 84 1.53 -8.71 13.33
C SER A 84 1.79 -9.47 12.02
N GLU A 85 3.02 -9.53 11.54
CA GLU A 85 3.39 -10.29 10.33
C GLU A 85 3.12 -11.79 10.50
N ALA A 86 3.40 -12.35 11.69
CA ALA A 86 3.07 -13.73 12.01
C ALA A 86 1.55 -13.99 11.94
N LEU A 87 0.74 -13.06 12.46
CA LEU A 87 -0.72 -13.14 12.35
C LEU A 87 -1.19 -13.04 10.90
N PHE A 88 -0.67 -12.09 10.12
CA PHE A 88 -1.05 -11.91 8.72
C PHE A 88 -0.73 -13.15 7.88
N SER A 89 0.43 -13.77 8.14
CA SER A 89 0.82 -15.04 7.51
C SER A 89 -0.12 -16.18 7.91
N GLN A 90 -0.49 -16.28 9.19
CA GLN A 90 -1.44 -17.29 9.67
C GLN A 90 -2.84 -17.12 9.05
N ARG A 91 -3.23 -15.89 8.74
CA ARG A 91 -4.52 -15.54 8.15
C ARG A 91 -4.56 -15.59 6.63
N ASP A 92 -3.42 -15.88 5.99
CA ASP A 92 -3.25 -15.86 4.53
C ASP A 92 -3.71 -14.52 3.92
N THR A 93 -3.27 -13.41 4.53
CA THR A 93 -3.61 -12.05 4.08
C THR A 93 -2.40 -11.32 3.54
N ASP A 94 -2.58 -10.51 2.50
CA ASP A 94 -1.56 -9.60 1.95
C ASP A 94 -1.38 -8.31 2.78
N ALA A 95 -1.80 -8.33 4.05
CA ALA A 95 -1.72 -7.19 4.94
C ALA A 95 -0.26 -6.87 5.30
N VAL A 96 0.05 -5.59 5.48
CA VAL A 96 1.40 -5.12 5.81
C VAL A 96 1.41 -4.24 7.04
N ILE A 97 2.53 -4.25 7.75
CA ILE A 97 2.81 -3.32 8.84
C ILE A 97 4.16 -2.65 8.58
N THR A 98 4.24 -1.34 8.77
CA THR A 98 5.50 -0.58 8.64
C THR A 98 5.79 0.21 9.92
N PRO A 99 7.05 0.30 10.38
CA PRO A 99 7.40 1.12 11.52
C PRO A 99 7.47 2.60 11.15
N SER A 100 7.16 3.47 12.10
CA SER A 100 7.42 4.92 11.95
C SER A 100 8.88 5.27 12.24
N MET A 101 9.51 4.60 13.21
CA MET A 101 10.89 4.83 13.62
C MET A 101 11.56 3.52 14.00
N ASN A 102 12.89 3.48 14.00
CA ASN A 102 13.67 2.37 14.51
C ASN A 102 14.82 2.87 15.36
N ARG A 103 15.04 2.21 16.51
CA ARG A 103 16.13 2.54 17.42
C ARG A 103 17.46 2.38 16.69
N ARG A 104 18.34 3.39 16.85
CA ARG A 104 19.70 3.46 16.26
C ARG A 104 19.75 3.76 14.76
N ASP A 105 18.60 3.93 14.11
CA ASP A 105 18.53 4.37 12.71
C ASP A 105 18.12 5.85 12.62
N SER A 106 18.37 6.46 11.46
CA SER A 106 17.89 7.80 11.15
C SER A 106 16.36 7.81 11.08
N GLU A 107 15.73 8.63 11.93
CA GLU A 107 14.26 8.76 12.02
C GLU A 107 13.64 9.13 10.67
N VAL A 108 14.21 10.13 10.00
CA VAL A 108 13.75 10.60 8.68
C VAL A 108 13.88 9.48 7.64
N THR A 109 14.98 8.74 7.67
CA THR A 109 15.23 7.66 6.71
C THR A 109 14.21 6.52 6.89
N VAL A 110 13.99 6.07 8.12
CA VAL A 110 13.02 5.00 8.42
C VAL A 110 11.62 5.44 8.03
N PHE A 111 11.23 6.67 8.38
CA PHE A 111 9.92 7.21 8.04
C PHE A 111 9.70 7.27 6.52
N LEU A 112 10.68 7.80 5.76
CA LEU A 112 10.59 7.87 4.30
C LEU A 112 10.60 6.49 3.64
N GLN A 113 11.35 5.53 4.18
CA GLN A 113 11.33 4.14 3.70
C GLN A 113 9.96 3.50 3.91
N SER A 114 9.36 3.67 5.10
CA SER A 114 8.02 3.19 5.38
C SER A 114 6.98 3.86 4.48
N LEU A 115 7.07 5.18 4.29
CA LEU A 115 6.21 5.89 3.36
C LEU A 115 6.37 5.40 1.91
N ALA A 116 7.60 5.12 1.46
CA ALA A 116 7.84 4.56 0.14
C ALA A 116 7.24 3.15 -0.02
N ARG A 117 7.30 2.30 1.01
CA ARG A 117 6.64 0.98 1.02
C ARG A 117 5.12 1.11 0.91
N LEU A 118 4.53 2.05 1.64
CA LEU A 118 3.10 2.35 1.55
C LEU A 118 2.74 2.91 0.16
N ALA A 119 3.56 3.78 -0.39
CA ALA A 119 3.36 4.34 -1.73
C ALA A 119 3.43 3.28 -2.83
N ALA A 120 4.35 2.32 -2.71
CA ALA A 120 4.44 1.17 -3.62
C ALA A 120 3.19 0.27 -3.59
N ARG A 121 2.39 0.33 -2.52
CA ARG A 121 1.08 -0.35 -2.41
C ARG A 121 -0.10 0.50 -2.92
N GLY A 122 0.16 1.69 -3.44
CA GLY A 122 -0.85 2.56 -4.01
C GLY A 122 -1.39 3.65 -3.08
N LEU A 123 -0.88 3.76 -1.84
CA LEU A 123 -1.14 4.96 -1.05
C LEU A 123 -0.49 6.17 -1.73
N GLN A 124 -1.18 7.31 -1.72
CA GLN A 124 -0.66 8.54 -2.34
C GLN A 124 -0.28 9.54 -1.24
N PRO A 125 1.02 9.71 -0.94
CA PRO A 125 1.47 10.72 0.00
C PRO A 125 1.10 12.12 -0.48
N ASP A 126 0.73 12.97 0.46
CA ASP A 126 0.48 14.38 0.21
C ASP A 126 1.81 15.11 -0.03
N VAL A 127 2.18 15.23 -1.31
CA VAL A 127 3.43 15.85 -1.76
C VAL A 127 3.56 17.29 -1.25
N ALA A 128 2.45 18.03 -1.18
CA ALA A 128 2.46 19.42 -0.69
C ALA A 128 2.84 19.49 0.79
N LYS A 129 2.36 18.54 1.61
CA LYS A 129 2.78 18.45 3.02
C LYS A 129 4.22 17.98 3.20
N MET A 130 4.73 17.15 2.28
CA MET A 130 6.10 16.64 2.38
C MET A 130 7.16 17.66 2.00
N PHE A 131 6.95 18.40 0.90
CA PHE A 131 7.95 19.28 0.32
C PHE A 131 7.65 20.77 0.51
N GLY A 132 6.47 21.12 1.05
CA GLY A 132 6.01 22.49 1.19
C GLY A 132 5.51 23.10 -0.13
N SER A 133 4.96 24.32 -0.04
CA SER A 133 4.48 25.07 -1.20
C SER A 133 5.58 25.53 -2.14
N ASP A 134 6.80 25.72 -1.61
CA ASP A 134 7.91 26.36 -2.32
C ASP A 134 8.85 25.34 -3.00
N CYS A 135 8.31 24.15 -3.30
CA CYS A 135 9.08 23.07 -3.92
C CYS A 135 9.37 23.35 -5.40
N ARG A 136 10.58 23.01 -5.86
CA ARG A 136 10.99 23.13 -7.26
C ARG A 136 10.84 21.79 -7.96
N TYR A 137 9.97 21.73 -8.97
CA TYR A 137 9.89 20.59 -9.87
C TYR A 137 11.16 20.47 -10.72
N VAL A 138 11.68 19.25 -10.83
CA VAL A 138 12.84 18.92 -11.67
C VAL A 138 12.40 18.02 -12.82
N ARG A 139 13.01 18.19 -14.00
CA ARG A 139 12.75 17.32 -15.14
C ARG A 139 13.38 15.96 -14.91
N LEU A 140 12.55 14.92 -14.86
CA LEU A 140 13.00 13.53 -14.81
C LEU A 140 13.09 12.95 -16.23
N PRO A 141 13.86 11.86 -16.43
CA PRO A 141 13.81 11.08 -17.66
C PRO A 141 12.37 10.69 -18.00
N ASN A 142 12.06 10.60 -19.30
CA ASN A 142 10.76 10.10 -19.72
C ASN A 142 10.58 8.63 -19.31
N TYR A 143 9.32 8.22 -19.15
CA TYR A 143 8.98 6.85 -18.84
C TYR A 143 9.62 5.88 -19.85
N PRO A 144 10.37 4.85 -19.40
CA PRO A 144 11.02 3.90 -20.28
C PRO A 144 9.99 2.87 -20.77
N TRP A 145 9.28 3.21 -21.85
CA TRP A 145 8.30 2.32 -22.47
C TRP A 145 8.92 0.94 -22.79
N GLN A 146 8.24 -0.13 -22.40
CA GLN A 146 8.61 -1.50 -22.77
C GLN A 146 8.10 -1.79 -24.19
N HIS A 147 8.94 -1.49 -25.19
CA HIS A 147 8.54 -1.55 -26.59
C HIS A 147 8.32 -2.98 -27.07
N SER A 148 7.16 -3.22 -27.68
CA SER A 148 6.87 -4.41 -28.48
C SER A 148 6.37 -3.99 -29.86
N ARG A 149 6.72 -4.76 -30.89
CA ARG A 149 6.30 -4.44 -32.27
C ARG A 149 4.83 -4.83 -32.46
N HIS A 150 3.94 -3.86 -32.36
CA HIS A 150 2.53 -4.02 -32.72
C HIS A 150 2.30 -3.45 -34.12
N TRP A 151 2.54 -4.27 -35.14
CA TRP A 151 2.38 -3.90 -36.55
C TRP A 151 1.54 -4.96 -37.27
N PHE A 152 0.31 -4.61 -37.61
CA PHE A 152 -0.59 -5.47 -38.38
C PHE A 152 -0.43 -5.12 -39.86
N GLU A 153 0.30 -5.96 -40.55
CA GLU A 153 0.59 -5.79 -41.97
C GLU A 153 0.31 -7.11 -42.68
N SER A 154 -0.47 -7.04 -43.76
CA SER A 154 -0.67 -8.19 -44.62
C SER A 154 0.63 -8.52 -45.37
N PRO A 155 0.85 -9.79 -45.76
CA PRO A 155 2.01 -10.14 -46.58
C PRO A 155 2.15 -9.27 -47.83
N THR A 156 1.04 -8.94 -48.49
CA THR A 156 1.00 -8.04 -49.65
C THR A 156 1.46 -6.62 -49.32
N ALA A 157 1.00 -6.04 -48.21
CA ALA A 157 1.43 -4.72 -47.76
C ALA A 157 2.92 -4.71 -47.37
N ALA A 158 3.38 -5.80 -46.76
CA ALA A 158 4.78 -5.98 -46.40
C ALA A 158 5.69 -6.06 -47.64
N ASP A 159 5.24 -6.76 -48.69
CA ASP A 159 5.95 -6.86 -49.96
C ASP A 159 6.02 -5.53 -50.69
N ILE A 160 4.92 -4.77 -50.74
CA ILE A 160 4.88 -3.42 -51.32
C ILE A 160 5.85 -2.50 -50.58
N ARG A 161 5.79 -2.48 -49.24
CA ARG A 161 6.65 -1.62 -48.40
C ARG A 161 8.13 -1.97 -48.50
N ARG A 162 8.47 -3.27 -48.55
CA ARG A 162 9.87 -3.71 -48.69
C ARG A 162 10.42 -3.46 -50.09
N GLY A 163 9.56 -3.17 -51.07
CA GLY A 163 9.89 -3.21 -52.48
C GLY A 163 10.07 -4.66 -52.90
N ARG A 164 9.16 -5.18 -53.71
CA ARG A 164 9.36 -6.48 -54.33
C ARG A 164 10.58 -6.32 -55.26
N PHE A 165 11.70 -6.98 -54.97
CA PHE A 165 12.81 -7.03 -55.92
C PHE A 165 12.38 -7.97 -57.05
N GLU A 166 11.67 -7.42 -58.03
CA GLU A 166 11.34 -8.13 -59.25
C GLU A 166 12.60 -8.13 -60.12
N HIS A 167 13.13 -9.33 -60.35
CA HIS A 167 14.19 -9.50 -61.33
C HIS A 167 13.65 -9.02 -62.69
N PRO A 168 14.41 -8.22 -63.47
CA PRO A 168 13.93 -7.62 -64.72
C PRO A 168 13.25 -8.61 -65.68
N CYS A 169 13.72 -9.87 -65.70
CA CYS A 169 13.21 -10.95 -66.54
C CYS A 169 12.03 -11.76 -65.94
N ARG A 170 11.49 -11.40 -64.77
CA ARG A 170 10.39 -12.13 -64.11
C ARG A 170 9.34 -11.15 -63.58
N SER A 171 8.59 -10.52 -64.48
CA SER A 171 7.32 -9.93 -64.09
C SER A 171 6.36 -11.07 -63.77
N THR A 172 5.71 -11.03 -62.60
CA THR A 172 4.48 -11.78 -62.41
C THR A 172 3.37 -10.98 -63.05
N ASP A 173 3.38 -10.95 -64.38
CA ASP A 173 2.23 -10.49 -65.13
C ASP A 173 1.15 -11.55 -64.94
N ASN A 174 0.28 -11.36 -63.96
CA ASN A 174 -0.97 -12.11 -63.89
C ASN A 174 -1.97 -11.51 -64.88
N SER A 175 -1.50 -11.25 -66.10
CA SER A 175 -2.29 -10.91 -67.26
C SER A 175 -2.75 -12.21 -67.91
N SER A 176 -3.67 -12.92 -67.26
CA SER A 176 -4.70 -13.55 -68.09
C SER A 176 -5.37 -12.40 -68.83
N GLU A 177 -5.11 -12.34 -70.14
CA GLU A 177 -5.64 -11.39 -71.13
C GLU A 177 -4.83 -10.10 -71.38
N ASN A 178 -3.64 -10.22 -71.98
CA ASN A 178 -3.26 -9.26 -73.02
C ASN A 178 -2.37 -9.91 -74.11
N PRO A 179 -2.82 -10.06 -75.37
CA PRO A 179 -2.10 -10.81 -76.41
C PRO A 179 -0.86 -10.12 -77.03
N TRP A 180 -0.50 -8.89 -76.63
CA TRP A 180 0.35 -8.02 -77.46
C TRP A 180 1.65 -7.50 -76.86
N THR A 181 2.22 -8.14 -75.83
CA THR A 181 3.55 -7.77 -75.30
C THR A 181 4.51 -8.95 -75.29
N LYS A 182 5.18 -9.19 -76.43
CA LYS A 182 6.44 -9.92 -76.48
C LYS A 182 7.58 -8.90 -76.42
N HIS A 183 8.30 -8.83 -75.31
CA HIS A 183 9.65 -8.30 -75.29
C HIS A 183 10.59 -9.35 -74.71
N SER A 184 11.65 -9.64 -75.47
CA SER A 184 12.69 -10.62 -75.18
C SER A 184 13.72 -10.04 -74.21
N CYS A 185 14.08 -10.89 -73.23
CA CYS A 185 15.14 -10.81 -72.22
C CYS A 185 15.08 -9.66 -71.21
#